data_AF-A0A8C7HTJ9-F1
#
_entry.id   AF-A0A8C7HTJ9-F1
#
_cell.length_a   1.000
_cell.length_b   1.000
_cell.length_c   1.000
_cell.angle_alpha   90.00
_cell.angle_beta   90.00
_cell.angle_gamma   90.00
#
_symmetry.space_group_name_H-M   'P 1'
#
loop_
_entity.id
_entity.type
_entity.pdbx_description
1 polymer ?
#
loop_
_entity_poly.entity_id
_entity_poly.type
_entity_poly.pdbx_seq_one_letter_code
_entity_poly.pdbx_strand_id
1 'polypeptide(L)' 'MASFSVIEHVSVYHGAISKATTERILGAVGRDGSHLLRDSESEANTYRLCVL' A
#
# COMPACT_ATOMS: atom_id res chain seq x y z
N MET A 1 24.59 -6.02 13.95
CA MET A 1 23.18 -6.36 13.65
C MET A 1 22.37 -5.09 13.80
N ALA A 2 22.12 -4.38 12.72
CA ALA A 2 21.30 -3.17 12.77
C ALA A 2 19.82 -3.60 12.75
N SER A 3 19.16 -3.47 13.89
CA SER A 3 17.70 -3.55 13.99
C SER A 3 17.13 -2.24 13.48
N PHE A 4 16.72 -2.21 12.21
CA PHE A 4 15.95 -1.08 11.67
C PHE A 4 14.48 -1.27 12.05
N SER A 5 14.08 -0.75 13.21
CA SER A 5 12.68 -0.47 13.50
C SER A 5 12.43 0.98 13.15
N VAL A 6 12.18 1.23 11.87
CA VAL A 6 11.73 2.53 11.39
C VAL A 6 10.56 2.25 10.47
N ILE A 7 9.41 1.90 11.06
CA ILE A 7 8.13 2.16 10.41
C ILE A 7 7.87 3.65 10.69
N GLU A 8 8.53 4.50 9.90
CA GLU A 8 8.03 5.85 9.64
C GLU A 8 6.54 5.69 9.33
N HIS A 9 5.69 6.50 9.91
CA HIS A 9 4.24 6.41 9.74
C HIS A 9 3.93 6.68 8.26
N VAL A 10 4.02 5.64 7.42
CA VAL A 10 3.90 5.73 5.97
C VAL A 10 2.46 6.17 5.71
N SER A 11 2.26 7.46 5.46
CA SER A 11 0.95 8.07 5.19
C SER A 11 0.20 7.41 4.04
N VAL A 12 0.91 6.56 3.28
CA VAL A 12 0.42 5.79 2.14
C VAL A 12 0.23 4.29 2.44
N TYR A 13 0.40 3.78 3.67
CA TYR A 13 0.16 2.36 4.00
C TYR A 13 -1.26 2.12 4.52
N HIS A 14 -1.96 1.15 3.92
CA HIS A 14 -3.38 0.87 4.18
C HIS A 14 -3.64 -0.52 4.80
N GLY A 15 -2.61 -1.29 5.14
CA GLY A 15 -2.78 -2.64 5.70
C GLY A 15 -3.37 -3.64 4.72
N ALA A 16 -4.10 -4.63 5.26
CA ALA A 16 -4.70 -5.73 4.52
C ALA A 16 -6.00 -5.31 3.79
N ILE A 17 -5.86 -4.48 2.76
CA ILE A 17 -6.96 -4.14 1.85
C ILE A 17 -6.90 -4.97 0.56
N SER A 18 -8.08 -5.30 0.02
CA SER A 18 -8.18 -6.04 -1.24
C SER A 18 -7.76 -5.20 -2.44
N LYS A 19 -7.36 -5.86 -3.53
CA LYS A 19 -7.12 -5.20 -4.83
C LYS A 19 -8.29 -4.31 -5.26
N ALA A 20 -9.53 -4.79 -5.15
CA ALA A 20 -10.72 -4.03 -5.56
C ALA A 20 -10.92 -2.77 -4.71
N THR A 21 -10.59 -2.83 -3.41
CA THR A 21 -10.61 -1.67 -2.52
C THR A 21 -9.55 -0.66 -2.94
N THR A 22 -8.34 -1.11 -3.27
CA THR A 22 -7.26 -0.24 -3.76
C THR A 22 -7.64 0.49 -5.05
N GLU A 23 -8.20 -0.22 -6.03
CA GLU A 23 -8.64 0.37 -7.30
C GLU A 23 -9.74 1.43 -7.09
N ARG A 24 -10.67 1.20 -6.17
CA ARG A 24 -11.69 2.22 -5.80
C ARG A 24 -11.08 3.45 -5.15
N ILE A 25 -10.13 3.29 -4.23
CA ILE A 25 -9.46 4.41 -3.56
C ILE A 25 -8.67 5.25 -4.58
N LEU A 26 -7.82 4.60 -5.37
CA LEU A 26 -7.01 5.28 -6.39
C LEU A 26 -7.89 5.93 -7.46
N GLY A 27 -8.92 5.23 -7.93
CA GLY A 27 -9.88 5.77 -8.90
C GLY A 27 -10.68 6.97 -8.37
N ALA A 28 -11.00 6.99 -7.07
CA ALA A 28 -11.68 8.12 -6.44
C ALA A 28 -10.76 9.36 -6.31
N VAL A 29 -9.45 9.17 -6.16
CA VAL A 29 -8.47 10.28 -6.18
C VAL A 29 -8.30 10.82 -7.62
N GLY A 30 -8.28 9.93 -8.62
CA GLY A 30 -8.33 10.30 -10.04
C GLY A 30 -7.16 11.16 -10.53
N ARG A 31 -6.00 11.06 -9.87
CA ARG A 31 -4.79 11.83 -10.19
C ARG A 31 -3.64 10.89 -10.52
N ASP A 32 -3.03 11.07 -11.68
CA ASP A 32 -1.85 10.31 -12.12
C ASP A 32 -0.72 10.39 -11.09
N GLY A 33 -0.10 9.25 -10.81
CA GLY A 33 0.96 9.13 -9.80
C GLY A 33 0.45 9.00 -8.36
N SER A 34 -0.87 8.96 -8.15
CA SER A 34 -1.44 8.53 -6.86
C SER A 34 -1.03 7.11 -6.56
N HIS A 35 -0.61 6.85 -5.32
CA HIS A 35 -0.11 5.54 -4.93
C HIS A 35 -0.43 5.23 -3.48
N LEU A 36 -0.47 3.93 -3.18
CA LEU A 36 -0.56 3.41 -1.82
C LEU A 36 0.16 2.07 -1.69
N LEU A 37 0.54 1.76 -0.46
CA LEU A 37 1.10 0.49 -0.02
C LEU A 37 0.03 -0.31 0.73
N ARG A 38 0.01 -1.61 0.51
CA ARG A 38 -0.88 -2.56 1.20
C ARG A 38 -0.18 -3.89 1.43
N ASP A 39 -0.80 -4.75 2.21
CA ASP A 39 -0.36 -6.15 2.30
C ASP A 39 -0.67 -6.89 0.99
N SER A 40 0.19 -7.83 0.61
CA SER A 40 -0.07 -8.76 -0.48
C SER A 40 -1.14 -9.76 -0.08
N GLU A 41 -2.14 -9.95 -0.94
CA GLU A 41 -3.18 -10.97 -0.74
C GLU A 41 -2.66 -12.39 -1.00
N SER A 42 -1.57 -12.52 -1.77
CA SER A 42 -1.07 -13.81 -2.25
C SER A 42 0.19 -14.29 -1.53
N GLU A 43 0.95 -13.38 -0.90
CA GLU A 43 2.25 -13.68 -0.31
C GLU A 43 2.34 -13.08 1.10
N ALA A 44 2.58 -13.92 2.10
CA ALA A 44 2.71 -13.47 3.49
C ALA A 44 3.98 -12.64 3.68
N ASN A 45 3.90 -11.60 4.54
CA ASN A 45 4.99 -10.66 4.84
C ASN A 45 5.50 -9.87 3.63
N THR A 46 4.74 -9.84 2.54
CA THR A 46 5.05 -9.06 1.34
C THR A 46 4.11 -7.87 1.24
N TYR A 47 4.67 -6.70 0.95
CA TYR A 47 3.90 -5.50 0.65
C TYR A 47 3.74 -5.29 -0.85
N ARG A 48 2.64 -4.66 -1.25
CA ARG A 48 2.34 -4.31 -2.63
C ARG A 48 2.19 -2.81 -2.77
N LEU A 49 2.99 -2.23 -3.66
CA LEU A 49 2.82 -0.86 -4.12
C LEU A 49 1.80 -0.86 -5.27
N CYS A 50 0.77 -0.03 -5.15
CA CYS A 50 -0.24 0.17 -6.18
C CYS A 50 -0.23 1.64 -6.59
N VAL A 51 -0.25 1.89 -7.90
CA VAL A 51 -0.18 3.22 -8.52
C VAL A 51 -1.33 3.36 -9.50
N LEU A 52 -1.94 4.55 -9.57
CA LEU A 52 -2.89 4.92 -10.63
C LEU A 52 -2.15 5.37 -11.88
#